data_AF-A0A7C1IBZ8-F1
#
_entry.id   AF-A0A7C1IBZ8-F1
#
_cell.length_a   1.000
_cell.length_b   1.000
_cell.length_c   1.000
_cell.angle_alpha   90.00
_cell.angle_beta   90.00
_cell.angle_gamma   90.00
#
_symmetry.space_group_name_H-M   'P 1'
#
loop_
_entity.id
_entity.type
_entity.pdbx_description
1 polymer ?
#
loop_
_entity_poly.entity_id
_entity_poly.type
_entity_poly.pdbx_seq_one_letter_code
_entity_poly.pdbx_strand_id
1 'polypeptide(L)'
;NPSGKGKLSKRSAGFTEGGRKVPVLLYEFQEAGYVPEAIINFLTNVGWSFGEDREVFTVQETIERFDLSRVNPADSIFPLEKLDWLNGVYLREMDELKLAQLLIPVFEKAGFTVSLDVMRQVVPLIKPRIKVLPDAIEMAGFFFAENFTPPSPEELIQKKMDAASTKAALEQALGVLEALPDFRAETQETALRALADDLGLSSGQLFGALRVATTGQKVSPPLFESMEVLGREKSLARLRQAIEIL
;
A
#
# COMPACT_ATOMS: atom_id res chain seq x y z
N ASN A 1 22.39 -17.30 -5.86
CA ASN A 1 21.22 -17.53 -4.97
C ASN A 1 21.19 -16.39 -3.95
N PRO A 2 20.04 -15.86 -3.49
CA PRO A 2 20.02 -14.91 -2.36
C PRO A 2 20.84 -15.34 -1.13
N SER A 3 20.98 -16.64 -0.88
CA SER A 3 21.82 -17.18 0.20
C SER A 3 23.33 -17.08 -0.03
N GLY A 4 23.76 -16.61 -1.21
CA GLY A 4 25.16 -16.68 -1.66
C GLY A 4 25.69 -18.09 -1.92
N LYS A 5 24.91 -19.14 -1.62
CA LYS A 5 25.32 -20.54 -1.79
C LYS A 5 24.65 -21.15 -3.02
N GLY A 6 25.47 -21.50 -4.01
CA GLY A 6 25.03 -22.19 -5.22
C GLY A 6 24.30 -21.31 -6.25
N LYS A 7 24.08 -21.91 -7.43
CA LYS A 7 23.43 -21.25 -8.57
C LYS A 7 21.92 -21.10 -8.35
N LEU A 8 21.38 -19.93 -8.68
CA LEU A 8 19.93 -19.75 -8.74
C LEU A 8 19.37 -20.56 -9.93
N SER A 9 18.38 -21.41 -9.70
CA SER A 9 17.90 -22.36 -10.71
C SER A 9 16.42 -22.66 -10.53
N LYS A 10 15.70 -22.81 -11.65
CA LYS A 10 14.30 -23.28 -11.66
C LYS A 10 14.12 -24.69 -11.10
N ARG A 11 15.20 -25.50 -11.08
CA ARG A 11 15.16 -26.90 -10.60
C ARG A 11 15.22 -27.00 -9.07
N SER A 12 15.68 -25.95 -8.42
CA SER A 12 15.81 -25.85 -6.96
C SER A 12 15.28 -24.48 -6.55
N ALA A 13 13.97 -24.40 -6.34
CA ALA A 13 13.31 -23.15 -5.97
C ALA A 13 13.99 -22.59 -4.71
N GLY A 14 14.55 -21.39 -4.84
CA GLY A 14 15.05 -20.64 -3.70
C GLY A 14 13.87 -20.05 -2.93
N PHE A 15 13.94 -20.10 -1.62
CA PHE A 15 13.02 -19.35 -0.75
C PHE A 15 13.86 -18.41 0.10
N THR A 16 13.30 -17.22 0.36
CA THR A 16 13.83 -16.32 1.39
C THR A 16 13.58 -16.93 2.78
N GLU A 17 14.24 -16.39 3.82
CA GLU A 17 13.97 -16.80 5.20
C GLU A 17 12.49 -16.61 5.58
N GLY A 18 11.80 -15.63 4.98
CA GLY A 18 10.36 -15.39 5.14
C GLY A 18 9.45 -16.29 4.29
N GLY A 19 9.97 -17.35 3.65
CA GLY A 19 9.16 -18.30 2.87
C GLY A 19 8.68 -17.79 1.51
N ARG A 20 9.06 -16.56 1.10
CA ARG A 20 8.77 -16.04 -0.25
C ARG A 20 9.63 -16.78 -1.28
N LYS A 21 8.99 -17.29 -2.32
CA LYS A 21 9.67 -17.87 -3.49
C LYS A 21 10.52 -16.80 -4.17
N VAL A 22 11.77 -17.11 -4.45
CA VAL A 22 12.68 -16.26 -5.23
C VAL A 22 12.37 -16.47 -6.70
N PRO A 23 11.91 -15.43 -7.44
CA PRO A 23 11.61 -15.57 -8.86
C PRO A 23 12.89 -15.87 -9.66
N VAL A 24 12.77 -16.75 -10.67
CA VAL A 24 13.84 -17.13 -11.60
C VAL A 24 13.39 -16.93 -13.04
N LEU A 25 12.12 -17.21 -13.33
CA LEU A 25 11.51 -17.08 -14.64
C LEU A 25 10.82 -15.73 -14.76
N LEU A 26 10.85 -15.13 -15.96
CA LEU A 26 10.31 -13.78 -16.19
C LEU A 26 8.85 -13.64 -15.73
N TYR A 27 8.00 -14.62 -16.02
CA TYR A 27 6.60 -14.60 -15.61
C TYR A 27 6.43 -14.63 -14.08
N GLU A 28 7.37 -15.20 -13.34
CA GLU A 28 7.31 -15.21 -11.86
C GLU A 28 7.55 -13.81 -11.29
N PHE A 29 8.37 -12.98 -11.96
CA PHE A 29 8.52 -11.57 -11.60
C PHE A 29 7.25 -10.77 -11.92
N GLN A 30 6.62 -11.04 -13.06
CA GLN A 30 5.37 -10.39 -13.46
C GLN A 30 4.23 -10.74 -12.48
N GLU A 31 4.09 -12.03 -12.14
CA GLU A 31 3.11 -12.51 -11.16
C GLU A 31 3.37 -11.93 -9.76
N ALA A 32 4.64 -11.74 -9.39
CA ALA A 32 5.02 -11.08 -8.14
C ALA A 32 4.81 -9.56 -8.15
N GLY A 33 4.40 -8.97 -9.28
CA GLY A 33 4.05 -7.55 -9.37
C GLY A 33 5.21 -6.59 -9.58
N TYR A 34 6.32 -7.06 -10.15
CA TYR A 34 7.43 -6.20 -10.53
C TYR A 34 7.20 -5.55 -11.90
N VAL A 35 7.58 -4.27 -12.03
CA VAL A 35 7.49 -3.53 -13.29
C VAL A 35 8.75 -3.78 -14.15
N PRO A 36 8.61 -3.81 -15.48
CA PRO A 36 9.73 -4.20 -16.36
C PRO A 36 10.94 -3.28 -16.23
N GLU A 37 10.72 -1.98 -16.03
CA GLU A 37 11.78 -0.99 -15.87
C GLU A 37 12.67 -1.32 -14.66
N ALA A 38 12.06 -1.71 -13.53
CA ALA A 38 12.76 -2.11 -12.32
C ALA A 38 13.53 -3.41 -12.49
N ILE A 39 12.95 -4.40 -13.18
CA ILE A 39 13.62 -5.68 -13.46
C ILE A 39 14.86 -5.47 -14.33
N ILE A 40 14.75 -4.65 -15.39
CA ILE A 40 15.88 -4.38 -16.28
C ILE A 40 17.00 -3.69 -15.49
N ASN A 41 16.70 -2.59 -14.78
CA ASN A 41 17.70 -1.89 -13.98
C ASN A 41 18.33 -2.82 -12.92
N PHE A 42 17.52 -3.63 -12.22
CA PHE A 42 18.02 -4.57 -11.24
C PHE A 42 18.99 -5.58 -11.86
N LEU A 43 18.61 -6.22 -12.97
CA LEU A 43 19.46 -7.20 -13.64
C LEU A 43 20.74 -6.58 -14.21
N THR A 44 20.68 -5.34 -14.67
CA THR A 44 21.88 -4.60 -15.08
C THR A 44 22.80 -4.34 -13.88
N ASN A 45 22.27 -4.02 -12.70
CA ASN A 45 23.08 -3.86 -11.48
C ASN A 45 23.75 -5.16 -11.01
N VAL A 46 23.31 -6.33 -11.51
CA VAL A 46 23.97 -7.62 -11.21
C VAL A 46 25.22 -7.75 -12.09
N GLY A 47 26.35 -7.33 -11.52
CA GLY A 47 27.66 -7.46 -12.17
C GLY A 47 28.07 -6.26 -13.01
N TRP A 48 27.23 -5.24 -13.19
CA TRP A 48 27.61 -3.96 -13.78
C TRP A 48 27.18 -2.81 -12.88
N SER A 49 27.92 -1.71 -12.88
CA SER A 49 27.57 -0.50 -12.12
C SER A 49 27.54 0.72 -13.02
N PHE A 50 26.55 1.58 -12.81
CA PHE A 50 26.45 2.86 -13.51
C PHE A 50 27.67 3.77 -13.21
N GLY A 51 28.18 3.67 -11.98
CA GLY A 51 29.20 4.53 -11.39
C GLY A 51 28.57 5.59 -10.47
N GLU A 52 29.41 6.35 -9.75
CA GLU A 52 28.96 7.46 -8.87
C GLU A 52 27.94 7.01 -7.80
N ASP A 53 28.03 5.74 -7.35
CA ASP A 53 27.09 5.09 -6.42
C ASP A 53 25.61 5.15 -6.85
N ARG A 54 25.35 5.40 -8.15
CA ARG A 54 24.01 5.48 -8.71
C ARG A 54 23.48 4.09 -9.06
N GLU A 55 22.37 3.72 -8.43
CA GLU A 55 21.74 2.40 -8.65
C GLU A 55 20.41 2.48 -9.40
N VAL A 56 19.81 3.68 -9.52
CA VAL A 56 18.54 3.91 -10.23
C VAL A 56 18.82 4.61 -11.55
N PHE A 57 18.43 3.99 -12.67
CA PHE A 57 18.66 4.52 -14.01
C PHE A 57 17.66 3.95 -15.02
N THR A 58 17.36 4.73 -16.05
CA THR A 58 16.47 4.28 -17.13
C THR A 58 17.17 3.28 -18.05
N VAL A 59 16.37 2.54 -18.82
CA VAL A 59 16.88 1.67 -19.89
C VAL A 59 17.67 2.48 -20.92
N GLN A 60 17.22 3.69 -21.23
CA GLN A 60 17.89 4.58 -22.19
C GLN A 60 19.28 5.00 -21.70
N GLU A 61 19.39 5.43 -20.45
CA GLU A 61 20.68 5.77 -19.84
C GLU A 61 21.62 4.56 -19.78
N THR A 62 21.06 3.36 -19.61
CA THR A 62 21.84 2.12 -19.66
C THR A 62 22.41 1.90 -21.06
N ILE A 63 21.60 2.02 -22.11
CA ILE A 63 22.04 1.84 -23.51
C ILE A 63 23.18 2.79 -23.86
N GLU A 64 23.11 4.04 -23.39
CA GLU A 64 24.11 5.07 -23.69
C GLU A 64 25.45 4.87 -22.96
N ARG A 65 25.42 4.27 -21.76
CA ARG A 65 26.61 4.16 -20.89
C ARG A 65 27.16 2.74 -20.76
N PHE A 66 26.41 1.72 -21.17
CA PHE A 66 26.81 0.33 -20.98
C PHE A 66 28.10 0.01 -21.73
N ASP A 67 29.03 -0.60 -21.01
CA ASP A 67 30.30 -1.08 -21.54
C ASP A 67 30.58 -2.46 -20.96
N LEU A 68 30.73 -3.44 -21.84
CA LEU A 68 31.02 -4.82 -21.49
C LEU A 68 32.34 -4.95 -20.72
N SER A 69 33.32 -4.07 -20.96
CA SER A 69 34.60 -4.08 -20.25
C SER A 69 34.49 -3.80 -18.74
N ARG A 70 33.37 -3.18 -18.32
CA ARG A 70 33.07 -2.83 -16.93
C ARG A 70 32.24 -3.89 -16.20
N VAL A 71 31.94 -5.02 -16.84
CA VAL A 71 31.21 -6.12 -16.21
C VAL A 71 32.14 -6.92 -15.31
N ASN A 72 31.77 -7.02 -14.03
CA ASN A 72 32.47 -7.81 -13.03
C ASN A 72 32.15 -9.31 -13.23
N PRO A 73 33.15 -10.18 -13.49
CA PRO A 73 32.92 -11.61 -13.69
C PRO A 73 32.68 -12.39 -12.39
N ALA A 74 32.83 -11.76 -11.22
CA ALA A 74 32.62 -12.41 -9.94
C ALA A 74 31.16 -12.80 -9.71
N ASP A 75 30.97 -13.93 -9.01
CA ASP A 75 29.64 -14.39 -8.61
C ASP A 75 28.92 -13.31 -7.80
N SER A 76 27.73 -12.94 -8.26
CA SER A 76 26.88 -11.97 -7.58
C SER A 76 25.76 -12.69 -6.83
N ILE A 77 25.53 -12.22 -5.60
CA ILE A 77 24.33 -12.58 -4.85
C ILE A 77 23.12 -11.96 -5.56
N PHE A 78 21.93 -12.55 -5.39
CA PHE A 78 20.68 -12.02 -5.93
C PHE A 78 19.90 -11.33 -4.78
N PRO A 79 20.07 -10.02 -4.54
CA PRO A 79 19.48 -9.34 -3.39
C PRO A 79 18.01 -8.99 -3.66
N LEU A 80 17.08 -9.86 -3.25
CA LEU A 80 15.65 -9.65 -3.49
C LEU A 80 15.10 -8.38 -2.84
N GLU A 81 15.57 -8.04 -1.63
CA GLU A 81 15.16 -6.80 -0.95
C GLU A 81 15.58 -5.55 -1.73
N LYS A 82 16.71 -5.62 -2.43
CA LYS A 82 17.17 -4.53 -3.31
C LYS A 82 16.25 -4.38 -4.50
N LEU A 83 15.78 -5.49 -5.06
CA LEU A 83 14.78 -5.47 -6.12
C LEU A 83 13.45 -4.88 -5.64
N ASP A 84 12.96 -5.26 -4.45
CA ASP A 84 11.74 -4.68 -3.86
C ASP A 84 11.88 -3.16 -3.67
N TRP A 85 13.02 -2.69 -3.15
CA TRP A 85 13.31 -1.27 -3.01
C TRP A 85 13.29 -0.55 -4.36
N LEU A 86 14.02 -1.09 -5.33
CA LEU A 86 14.14 -0.50 -6.66
C LEU A 86 12.77 -0.42 -7.35
N ASN A 87 11.99 -1.50 -7.30
CA ASN A 87 10.63 -1.53 -7.84
C ASN A 87 9.75 -0.46 -7.20
N GLY A 88 9.83 -0.29 -5.87
CA GLY A 88 9.15 0.81 -5.19
C GLY A 88 9.58 2.20 -5.69
N VAL A 89 10.84 2.41 -6.06
CA VAL A 89 11.29 3.69 -6.67
C VAL A 89 10.58 3.92 -8.00
N TYR A 90 10.59 2.93 -8.89
CA TYR A 90 9.91 3.03 -10.19
C TYR A 90 8.40 3.24 -10.05
N LEU A 91 7.75 2.55 -9.11
CA LEU A 91 6.32 2.75 -8.85
C LEU A 91 6.03 4.19 -8.37
N ARG A 92 6.91 4.78 -7.54
CA ARG A 92 6.78 6.17 -7.08
C ARG A 92 7.03 7.21 -8.18
N GLU A 93 7.90 6.91 -9.13
CA GLU A 93 8.18 7.80 -10.26
C GLU A 93 7.18 7.64 -11.43
N MET A 94 6.45 6.53 -11.46
CA MET A 94 5.47 6.24 -12.51
C MET A 94 4.33 7.26 -12.54
N ASP A 95 3.88 7.62 -13.74
CA ASP A 95 2.63 8.37 -13.93
C ASP A 95 1.45 7.68 -13.21
N GLU A 96 0.61 8.47 -12.55
CA GLU A 96 -0.46 7.94 -11.70
C GLU A 96 -1.56 7.27 -12.52
N LEU A 97 -1.85 7.76 -13.73
CA LEU A 97 -2.84 7.14 -14.60
C LEU A 97 -2.31 5.79 -15.12
N LYS A 98 -1.03 5.72 -15.51
CA LYS A 98 -0.37 4.46 -15.87
C LYS A 98 -0.41 3.46 -14.70
N LEU A 99 -0.09 3.90 -13.48
CA LEU A 99 -0.14 3.04 -12.31
C LEU A 99 -1.57 2.57 -11.99
N ALA A 100 -2.56 3.46 -12.09
CA ALA A 100 -3.97 3.09 -11.92
C ALA A 100 -4.39 1.98 -12.90
N GLN A 101 -4.01 2.10 -14.18
CA GLN A 101 -4.28 1.10 -15.20
C GLN A 101 -3.59 -0.25 -14.93
N LEU A 102 -2.38 -0.23 -14.38
CA LEU A 102 -1.67 -1.45 -13.99
C LEU A 102 -2.29 -2.14 -12.77
N LEU A 103 -2.90 -1.39 -11.85
CA LEU A 103 -3.51 -1.93 -10.64
C LEU A 103 -4.90 -2.54 -10.88
N ILE A 104 -5.66 -2.05 -11.85
CA ILE A 104 -6.99 -2.61 -12.19
C ILE A 104 -6.97 -4.14 -12.34
N PRO A 105 -6.16 -4.75 -13.24
CA PRO A 105 -6.16 -6.20 -13.40
C PRO A 105 -5.65 -6.95 -12.17
N VAL A 106 -4.84 -6.31 -11.32
CA VAL A 106 -4.35 -6.89 -10.06
C VAL A 106 -5.50 -7.04 -9.05
N PHE A 107 -6.34 -6.02 -8.93
CA PHE A 107 -7.53 -6.04 -8.07
C PHE A 107 -8.64 -6.94 -8.64
N GLU A 108 -8.87 -6.93 -9.96
CA GLU A 108 -9.83 -7.82 -10.61
C GLU A 108 -9.47 -9.29 -10.38
N LYS A 109 -8.19 -9.65 -10.49
CA LYS A 109 -7.69 -11.00 -10.16
C LYS A 109 -7.91 -11.37 -8.69
N ALA A 110 -7.93 -10.38 -7.79
CA ALA A 110 -8.25 -10.57 -6.38
C ALA A 110 -9.76 -10.60 -6.09
N GLY A 111 -10.61 -10.49 -7.11
CA GLY A 111 -12.06 -10.58 -7.00
C GLY A 111 -12.78 -9.25 -6.75
N PHE A 112 -12.10 -8.11 -6.95
CA PHE A 112 -12.72 -6.79 -6.81
C PHE A 112 -13.25 -6.26 -8.15
N THR A 113 -14.40 -5.58 -8.10
CA THR A 113 -14.89 -4.75 -9.21
C THR A 113 -14.31 -3.36 -9.08
N VAL A 114 -13.52 -2.91 -10.07
CA VAL A 114 -12.74 -1.67 -9.96
C VAL A 114 -13.19 -0.64 -11.00
N SER A 115 -13.48 0.57 -10.53
CA SER A 115 -13.60 1.75 -11.41
C SER A 115 -12.26 2.47 -11.53
N LEU A 116 -11.90 2.86 -12.75
CA LEU A 116 -10.71 3.69 -13.00
C LEU A 116 -10.78 5.02 -12.24
N ASP A 117 -11.96 5.64 -12.12
CA ASP A 117 -12.11 6.93 -11.45
C ASP A 117 -11.84 6.85 -9.94
N VAL A 118 -12.25 5.75 -9.31
CA VAL A 118 -11.92 5.49 -7.90
C VAL A 118 -10.44 5.13 -7.77
N MET A 119 -9.92 4.27 -8.65
CA MET A 119 -8.50 3.88 -8.61
C MET A 119 -7.56 5.08 -8.78
N ARG A 120 -7.90 6.06 -9.63
CA ARG A 120 -7.14 7.31 -9.78
C ARG A 120 -7.06 8.13 -8.49
N GLN A 121 -8.09 8.10 -7.65
CA GLN A 121 -8.07 8.77 -6.35
C GLN A 121 -7.30 7.96 -5.29
N VAL A 122 -7.34 6.64 -5.39
CA VAL A 122 -6.64 5.73 -4.48
C VAL A 122 -5.12 5.75 -4.70
N VAL A 123 -4.67 5.81 -5.96
CA VAL A 123 -3.25 5.71 -6.33
C VAL A 123 -2.35 6.68 -5.54
N PRO A 124 -2.63 7.99 -5.46
CA PRO A 124 -1.82 8.93 -4.67
C PRO A 124 -1.67 8.52 -3.19
N LEU A 125 -2.68 7.86 -2.63
CA LEU A 125 -2.72 7.45 -1.22
C LEU A 125 -1.84 6.23 -0.94
N ILE A 126 -1.66 5.34 -1.92
CA ILE A 126 -0.93 4.07 -1.74
C ILE A 126 0.44 4.05 -2.42
N LYS A 127 0.64 4.83 -3.48
CA LYS A 127 1.85 4.88 -4.30
C LYS A 127 3.15 5.06 -3.50
N PRO A 128 3.21 5.88 -2.43
CA PRO A 128 4.42 6.00 -1.61
C PRO A 128 4.76 4.76 -0.78
N ARG A 129 3.80 3.85 -0.59
CA ARG A 129 3.83 2.76 0.40
C ARG A 129 3.98 1.37 -0.22
N ILE A 130 3.65 1.20 -1.50
CA ILE A 130 3.76 -0.08 -2.21
C ILE A 130 5.17 -0.32 -2.75
N LYS A 131 5.65 -1.57 -2.67
CA LYS A 131 6.91 -2.03 -3.25
C LYS A 131 6.67 -2.89 -4.47
N VAL A 132 5.59 -3.67 -4.49
CA VAL A 132 5.11 -4.44 -5.64
C VAL A 132 3.61 -4.20 -5.85
N LEU A 133 3.09 -4.45 -7.05
CA LEU A 133 1.68 -4.17 -7.36
C LEU A 133 0.68 -4.86 -6.41
N PRO A 134 0.87 -6.13 -5.98
CA PRO A 134 -0.02 -6.79 -5.03
C PRO A 134 -0.14 -6.11 -3.66
N ASP A 135 0.87 -5.36 -3.21
CA ASP A 135 0.81 -4.63 -1.93
C ASP A 135 -0.39 -3.68 -1.88
N ALA A 136 -0.83 -3.19 -3.05
CA ALA A 136 -1.99 -2.32 -3.17
C ALA A 136 -3.29 -2.99 -2.70
N ILE A 137 -3.44 -4.31 -2.84
CA ILE A 137 -4.66 -5.03 -2.47
C ILE A 137 -4.89 -4.93 -0.96
N GLU A 138 -3.86 -5.22 -0.16
CA GLU A 138 -3.94 -5.13 1.30
C GLU A 138 -4.25 -3.69 1.74
N MET A 139 -3.64 -2.71 1.08
CA MET A 139 -3.80 -1.30 1.45
C MET A 139 -5.10 -0.63 1.01
N ALA A 140 -5.70 -1.09 -0.08
CA ALA A 140 -6.80 -0.36 -0.73
C ALA A 140 -7.99 -1.25 -1.14
N GLY A 141 -7.95 -2.57 -0.88
CA GLY A 141 -9.06 -3.47 -1.15
C GLY A 141 -10.39 -3.00 -0.54
N PHE A 142 -10.33 -2.35 0.63
CA PHE A 142 -11.53 -1.84 1.32
C PHE A 142 -12.29 -0.74 0.54
N PHE A 143 -11.67 -0.07 -0.42
CA PHE A 143 -12.36 0.90 -1.29
C PHE A 143 -13.31 0.21 -2.27
N PHE A 144 -12.99 -1.02 -2.67
CA PHE A 144 -13.68 -1.78 -3.72
C PHE A 144 -14.50 -2.95 -3.19
N ALA A 145 -14.47 -3.21 -1.88
CA ALA A 145 -15.28 -4.24 -1.26
C ALA A 145 -16.78 -3.94 -1.42
N GLU A 146 -17.51 -4.84 -2.09
CA GLU A 146 -18.98 -4.75 -2.21
C GLU A 146 -19.65 -4.89 -0.84
N ASN A 147 -19.18 -5.84 -0.04
CA ASN A 147 -19.62 -6.06 1.33
C ASN A 147 -18.47 -5.70 2.27
N PHE A 148 -18.68 -4.69 3.13
CA PHE A 148 -17.76 -4.39 4.21
C PHE A 148 -18.01 -5.36 5.35
N THR A 149 -16.97 -6.08 5.77
CA THR A 149 -17.03 -6.88 7.00
C THR A 149 -16.60 -5.98 8.15
N PRO A 150 -17.47 -5.73 9.15
CA PRO A 150 -17.09 -4.96 10.31
C PRO A 150 -15.90 -5.61 11.03
N PRO A 151 -14.97 -4.78 11.57
CA PRO A 151 -13.86 -5.28 12.39
C PRO A 151 -14.38 -5.95 13.67
N SER A 152 -13.52 -6.68 14.40
CA SER A 152 -13.93 -7.16 15.72
C SER A 152 -14.02 -6.00 16.73
N PRO A 153 -14.87 -6.09 17.78
CA PRO A 153 -14.95 -5.06 18.81
C PRO A 153 -13.60 -4.74 19.45
N GLU A 154 -12.74 -5.74 19.64
CA GLU A 154 -11.41 -5.59 20.23
C GLU A 154 -10.46 -4.79 19.33
N GLU A 155 -10.66 -4.82 18.00
CA GLU A 155 -9.84 -4.06 17.07
C GLU A 155 -10.17 -2.57 17.06
N LEU A 156 -11.41 -2.21 17.40
CA LEU A 156 -11.87 -0.83 17.51
C LEU A 156 -11.29 -0.14 18.75
N ILE A 157 -11.11 -0.89 19.85
CA ILE A 157 -10.66 -0.36 21.13
C ILE A 157 -9.17 0.02 21.07
N GLN A 158 -8.90 1.33 21.13
CA GLN A 158 -7.53 1.84 21.15
C GLN A 158 -6.93 1.81 22.56
N LYS A 159 -5.60 2.00 22.63
CA LYS A 159 -4.87 2.01 23.90
C LYS A 159 -5.49 3.01 24.89
N LYS A 160 -5.69 2.57 26.13
CA LYS A 160 -6.32 3.34 27.23
C LYS A 160 -7.80 3.71 26.98
N MET A 161 -8.49 2.96 26.14
CA MET A 161 -9.94 3.02 25.98
C MET A 161 -10.54 1.65 26.36
N ASP A 162 -11.85 1.64 26.53
CA ASP A 162 -12.68 0.44 26.68
C ASP A 162 -13.84 0.47 25.68
N ALA A 163 -14.68 -0.56 25.65
CA ALA A 163 -15.80 -0.64 24.70
C ALA A 163 -16.76 0.55 24.84
N ALA A 164 -17.14 0.91 26.07
CA ALA A 164 -18.10 1.98 26.33
C ALA A 164 -17.57 3.36 25.90
N SER A 165 -16.32 3.68 26.26
CA SER A 165 -15.67 4.94 25.86
C SER A 165 -15.38 5.00 24.36
N THR A 166 -15.04 3.87 23.73
CA THR A 166 -14.87 3.79 22.26
C THR A 166 -16.19 4.04 21.55
N LYS A 167 -17.27 3.40 22.00
CA LYS A 167 -18.61 3.59 21.45
C LYS A 167 -19.05 5.05 21.53
N ALA A 168 -18.96 5.66 22.73
CA ALA A 168 -19.34 7.05 22.93
C ALA A 168 -18.52 8.02 22.05
N ALA A 169 -17.22 7.77 21.88
CA ALA A 169 -16.37 8.59 21.01
C ALA A 169 -16.76 8.46 19.53
N LEU A 170 -17.10 7.25 19.06
CA LEU A 170 -17.54 7.02 17.68
C LEU A 170 -18.94 7.59 17.42
N GLU A 171 -19.86 7.54 18.39
CA GLU A 171 -21.18 8.17 18.29
C GLU A 171 -21.08 9.70 18.14
N GLN A 172 -20.19 10.34 18.91
CA GLN A 172 -19.94 11.79 18.78
C GLN A 172 -19.26 12.13 17.44
N ALA A 173 -18.30 11.30 17.00
CA ALA A 173 -17.66 11.47 15.70
C ALA A 173 -18.65 11.31 14.54
N LEU A 174 -19.61 10.38 14.65
CA LEU A 174 -20.69 10.21 13.70
C LEU A 174 -21.52 11.49 13.58
N GLY A 175 -21.95 12.07 14.71
CA GLY A 175 -22.72 13.32 14.72
C GLY A 175 -21.95 14.50 14.09
N VAL A 176 -20.65 14.62 14.39
CA VAL A 176 -19.78 15.64 13.77
C VAL A 176 -19.70 15.44 12.25
N LEU A 177 -19.44 14.21 11.80
CA LEU A 177 -19.31 13.89 10.37
C LEU A 177 -20.62 14.08 9.59
N GLU A 178 -21.76 13.78 10.21
CA GLU A 178 -23.10 14.03 9.64
C GLU A 178 -23.37 15.52 9.44
N ALA A 179 -22.93 16.36 10.38
CA ALA A 179 -23.14 17.81 10.35
C ALA A 179 -22.18 18.59 9.45
N LEU A 180 -21.14 17.96 8.89
CA LEU A 180 -20.16 18.68 8.06
C LEU A 180 -20.80 19.29 6.81
N PRO A 181 -20.37 20.50 6.38
CA PRO A 181 -20.90 21.16 5.19
C PRO A 181 -20.43 20.50 3.88
N ASP A 182 -19.24 19.89 3.90
CA ASP A 182 -18.70 19.06 2.83
C ASP A 182 -18.03 17.82 3.43
N PHE A 183 -17.65 16.85 2.61
CA PHE A 183 -16.97 15.63 3.08
C PHE A 183 -15.50 15.62 2.67
N ARG A 184 -14.85 16.79 2.61
CA ARG A 184 -13.44 16.89 2.23
C ARG A 184 -12.50 16.52 3.38
N ALA A 185 -11.34 15.96 3.08
CA ALA A 185 -10.36 15.48 4.06
C ALA A 185 -9.96 16.58 5.07
N GLU A 186 -9.68 17.80 4.60
CA GLU A 186 -9.33 18.94 5.46
C GLU A 186 -10.45 19.33 6.44
N THR A 187 -11.70 19.31 5.95
CA THR A 187 -12.90 19.61 6.76
C THR A 187 -13.11 18.54 7.82
N GLN A 188 -12.99 17.27 7.44
CA GLN A 188 -13.08 16.13 8.35
C GLN A 188 -11.99 16.20 9.43
N GLU A 189 -10.74 16.44 9.03
CA GLU A 189 -9.59 16.50 9.93
C GLU A 189 -9.76 17.61 10.97
N THR A 190 -10.12 18.81 10.52
CA THR A 190 -10.30 19.98 11.41
C THR A 190 -11.36 19.70 12.47
N ALA A 191 -12.52 19.19 12.06
CA ALA A 191 -13.63 18.93 12.96
C ALA A 191 -13.34 17.78 13.94
N LEU A 192 -12.72 16.70 13.45
CA LEU A 192 -12.42 15.53 14.29
C LEU A 192 -11.22 15.78 15.22
N ARG A 193 -10.28 16.66 14.87
CA ARG A 193 -9.25 17.14 15.81
C ARG A 193 -9.85 17.91 16.96
N ALA A 194 -10.75 18.87 16.67
CA ALA A 194 -11.46 19.61 17.71
C ALA A 194 -12.26 18.67 18.62
N LEU A 195 -12.96 17.68 18.05
CA LEU A 195 -13.68 16.68 18.84
C LEU A 195 -12.73 15.85 19.74
N ALA A 196 -11.56 15.44 19.24
CA ALA A 196 -10.60 14.71 20.07
C ALA A 196 -10.19 15.52 21.30
N ASP A 197 -9.92 16.82 21.12
CA ASP A 197 -9.56 17.73 22.20
C ASP A 197 -10.71 17.92 23.19
N ASP A 198 -11.95 18.12 22.71
CA ASP A 198 -13.15 18.26 23.54
C ASP A 198 -13.45 17.02 24.38
N LEU A 199 -13.17 15.82 23.83
CA LEU A 199 -13.32 14.54 24.53
C LEU A 199 -12.12 14.21 25.44
N GLY A 200 -11.05 15.02 25.43
CA GLY A 200 -9.81 14.73 26.15
C GLY A 200 -9.08 13.49 25.65
N LEU A 201 -9.31 13.09 24.40
CA LEU A 201 -8.67 11.95 23.74
C LEU A 201 -7.45 12.42 22.93
N SER A 202 -6.42 11.60 22.89
CA SER A 202 -5.35 11.83 21.91
C SER A 202 -5.87 11.59 20.49
N SER A 203 -5.33 12.30 19.50
CA SER A 203 -5.68 12.07 18.09
C SER A 203 -5.50 10.59 17.68
N GLY A 204 -4.49 9.90 18.22
CA GLY A 204 -4.28 8.48 17.96
C GLY A 204 -5.41 7.58 18.46
N GLN A 205 -6.07 7.93 19.56
CA GLN A 205 -7.21 7.18 20.10
C GLN A 205 -8.44 7.35 19.20
N LEU A 206 -8.87 8.58 18.94
CA LEU A 206 -10.05 8.81 18.11
C LEU A 206 -9.83 8.38 16.66
N PHE A 207 -8.70 8.75 16.05
CA PHE A 207 -8.45 8.44 14.64
C PHE A 207 -8.09 6.97 14.43
N GLY A 208 -7.50 6.31 15.43
CA GLY A 208 -7.29 4.86 15.40
C GLY A 208 -8.62 4.11 15.34
N ALA A 209 -9.57 4.46 16.21
CA ALA A 209 -10.91 3.86 16.23
C ALA A 209 -11.66 4.13 14.92
N LEU A 210 -11.67 5.39 14.44
CA LEU A 210 -12.31 5.77 13.17
C LEU A 210 -11.70 5.05 11.97
N ARG A 211 -10.38 4.87 11.94
CA ARG A 211 -9.71 4.11 10.88
C ARG A 211 -10.23 2.68 10.85
N VAL A 212 -10.15 1.98 11.96
CA VAL A 212 -10.61 0.59 12.03
C VAL A 212 -12.10 0.49 11.68
N ALA A 213 -12.93 1.42 12.17
CA ALA A 213 -14.36 1.46 11.88
C ALA A 213 -14.68 1.66 10.39
N THR A 214 -13.90 2.46 9.65
CA THR A 214 -14.22 2.83 8.26
C THR A 214 -13.47 1.99 7.22
N THR A 215 -12.28 1.50 7.55
CA THR A 215 -11.44 0.71 6.63
C THR A 215 -11.41 -0.78 6.98
N GLY A 216 -11.74 -1.15 8.22
CA GLY A 216 -11.56 -2.51 8.73
C GLY A 216 -10.09 -2.85 9.02
N GLN A 217 -9.19 -1.86 9.01
CA GLN A 217 -7.74 -2.07 9.08
C GLN A 217 -7.10 -1.19 10.16
N LYS A 218 -6.12 -1.73 10.88
CA LYS A 218 -5.34 -0.97 11.88
C LYS A 218 -4.36 0.00 11.23
N VAL A 219 -3.87 -0.36 10.04
CA VAL A 219 -3.00 0.44 9.20
C VAL A 219 -3.68 0.62 7.86
N SER A 220 -3.80 1.86 7.41
CA SER A 220 -4.47 2.23 6.17
C SER A 220 -3.70 3.38 5.49
N PRO A 221 -4.08 3.78 4.28
CA PRO A 221 -3.73 5.08 3.75
C PRO A 221 -4.26 6.21 4.67
N PRO A 222 -3.89 7.48 4.41
CA PRO A 222 -4.37 8.62 5.18
C PRO A 222 -5.89 8.57 5.42
N LEU A 223 -6.31 8.69 6.68
CA LEU A 223 -7.67 8.35 7.12
C LEU A 223 -8.73 9.23 6.45
N PHE A 224 -8.51 10.55 6.47
CA PHE A 224 -9.51 11.52 6.02
C PHE A 224 -9.68 11.47 4.50
N GLU A 225 -8.59 11.32 3.77
CA GLU A 225 -8.58 11.08 2.33
C GLU A 225 -9.22 9.73 2.00
N SER A 226 -9.02 8.70 2.82
CA SER A 226 -9.71 7.42 2.65
C SER A 226 -11.23 7.55 2.83
N MET A 227 -11.68 8.29 3.84
CA MET A 227 -13.12 8.57 4.03
C MET A 227 -13.68 9.46 2.91
N GLU A 228 -12.91 10.45 2.42
CA GLU A 228 -13.28 11.27 1.27
C GLU A 228 -13.51 10.41 0.02
N VAL A 229 -12.57 9.52 -0.33
CA VAL A 229 -12.67 8.62 -1.49
C VAL A 229 -13.76 7.57 -1.33
N LEU A 230 -13.97 7.03 -0.12
CA LEU A 230 -15.11 6.15 0.18
C LEU A 230 -16.45 6.89 0.00
N GLY A 231 -16.44 8.20 0.24
CA GLY A 231 -17.61 9.05 0.27
C GLY A 231 -18.37 9.01 1.59
N ARG A 232 -19.22 10.02 1.79
CA ARG A 232 -20.00 10.24 3.02
C ARG A 232 -20.85 9.03 3.38
N GLU A 233 -21.69 8.57 2.47
CA GLU A 233 -22.69 7.54 2.75
C GLU A 233 -22.05 6.23 3.23
N LYS A 234 -21.02 5.75 2.51
CA LYS A 234 -20.30 4.53 2.88
C LYS A 234 -19.56 4.69 4.20
N SER A 235 -18.85 5.81 4.39
CA SER A 235 -18.08 6.06 5.61
C SER A 235 -18.98 6.08 6.85
N LEU A 236 -20.11 6.80 6.79
CA LEU A 236 -21.08 6.86 7.89
C LEU A 236 -21.76 5.52 8.12
N ALA A 237 -22.11 4.77 7.07
CA ALA A 237 -22.70 3.45 7.20
C ALA A 237 -21.77 2.46 7.91
N ARG A 238 -20.48 2.43 7.54
CA ARG A 238 -19.47 1.58 8.20
C ARG A 238 -19.24 1.99 9.66
N LEU A 239 -19.21 3.29 9.93
CA LEU A 239 -19.10 3.82 11.29
C LEU A 239 -20.29 3.39 12.16
N ARG A 240 -21.53 3.45 11.65
CA ARG A 240 -22.71 2.95 12.38
C ARG A 240 -22.62 1.46 12.68
N GLN A 241 -22.20 0.64 11.71
CA GLN A 241 -21.99 -0.79 11.94
C GLN A 241 -20.94 -1.05 13.03
N ALA A 242 -19.85 -0.28 13.06
CA ALA A 242 -18.84 -0.38 14.11
C ALA A 242 -19.37 0.02 15.50
N ILE A 243 -20.27 1.01 15.58
CA ILE A 243 -20.93 1.42 16.83
C ILE A 243 -21.91 0.35 17.32
N GLU A 244 -22.62 -0.33 16.41
CA GLU A 244 -23.60 -1.38 16.75
C GLU A 244 -22.95 -2.61 17.40
N ILE A 245 -21.72 -2.95 17.02
CA ILE A 245 -21.00 -4.12 17.54
C ILE A 245 -20.21 -3.84 18.84
N LEU A 246 -20.10 -2.58 19.26
CA LEU A 246 -19.48 -2.14 20.52
C LEU A 246 -20.51 -2.07 21.66
#